data_AF-A0A485M6P7-F1
#
_entry.id   AF-A0A485M6P7-F1
#
_cell.length_a   1.000
_cell.length_b   1.000
_cell.length_c   1.000
_cell.angle_alpha   90.00
_cell.angle_beta   90.00
_cell.angle_gamma   90.00
#
_symmetry.space_group_name_H-M   'P 1'
#
loop_
_entity.id
_entity.type
_entity.pdbx_description
1 polymer ?
#
loop_
_entity_poly.entity_id
_entity_poly.type
_entity_poly.pdbx_seq_one_letter_code
_entity_poly.pdbx_strand_id
1 'polypeptide(L)'
;MGKGLFLCVRERVCAGGSAGFGAPVFRTGLKTFFPSLVSLNRTGERSGEMVFALDRALFWYAGGKKAPACLTRISELLVEVFMRHTAIQAPLLKIHDRILSFCAAEGRILPVLGAGFCRMGFHLCGQDIHFCMRGSFKTTGRLIALNEADGELFDLLRTRAGMRRDSSIPAWEEADFDAELRSSRLGLGLSLSPEGPDTRNYRLYCGREVGRGLNWAGFALAHEQPYLSYRIGIHPL
;
A
#
# COMPACT_ATOMS: atom_id res chain seq x y z
N MET A 1 -11.48 5.27 2.75
CA MET A 1 -10.47 4.42 3.41
C MET A 1 -9.71 5.28 4.40
N GLY A 2 -9.37 4.76 5.58
CA GLY A 2 -8.42 5.40 6.50
C GLY A 2 -7.05 5.54 5.82
N LYS A 3 -6.39 6.68 6.05
CA LYS A 3 -5.09 7.01 5.47
C LYS A 3 -4.03 7.04 6.58
N GLY A 4 -2.78 6.77 6.21
CA GLY A 4 -1.61 6.92 7.07
C GLY A 4 -1.08 8.35 7.09
N LEU A 5 0.21 8.49 7.37
CA LEU A 5 0.91 9.77 7.33
C LEU A 5 1.17 10.21 5.88
N PHE A 6 1.19 11.51 5.62
CA PHE A 6 1.59 12.05 4.31
C PHE A 6 2.84 12.90 4.44
N LEU A 7 3.70 12.80 3.44
CA LEU A 7 4.85 13.69 3.32
C LEU A 7 4.37 15.08 2.90
N CYS A 8 4.85 16.11 3.60
CA CYS A 8 4.65 17.50 3.22
C CYS A 8 6.01 18.11 2.87
N VAL A 9 6.17 18.57 1.62
CA VAL A 9 7.40 19.20 1.14
C VAL A 9 7.04 20.60 0.66
N ARG A 10 7.65 21.63 1.25
CA ARG A 10 7.38 23.04 0.92
C ARG A 10 5.88 23.35 0.93
N GLU A 11 5.21 22.98 2.03
CA GLU A 11 3.76 23.16 2.24
C GLU A 11 2.83 22.38 1.29
N ARG A 12 3.39 21.57 0.38
CA ARG A 12 2.63 20.69 -0.50
C ARG A 12 2.55 19.28 0.08
N VAL A 13 1.33 18.82 0.33
CA VAL A 13 1.06 17.43 0.69
C VAL A 13 1.21 16.53 -0.54
N CYS A 14 2.11 15.55 -0.46
CA CYS A 14 2.43 14.61 -1.54
C CYS A 14 1.54 13.37 -1.46
N ALA A 15 0.21 13.56 -1.54
CA ALA A 15 -0.76 12.48 -1.35
C ALA A 15 -1.09 11.71 -2.64
N GLY A 16 -1.34 12.35 -3.78
CA GLY A 16 -1.63 11.67 -5.08
C GLY A 16 -2.73 10.60 -5.06
N GLY A 17 -3.65 10.62 -4.09
CA GLY A 17 -4.65 9.56 -3.87
C GLY A 17 -4.14 8.34 -3.08
N SER A 18 -2.86 8.30 -2.75
CA SER A 18 -2.15 7.24 -2.02
C SER A 18 -2.74 6.95 -0.64
N ALA A 19 -2.50 5.75 -0.11
CA ALA A 19 -2.84 5.36 1.25
C ALA A 19 -2.06 6.13 2.32
N GLY A 20 -0.94 6.77 1.96
CA GLY A 20 0.04 7.35 2.89
C GLY A 20 1.00 6.30 3.46
N PHE A 21 1.84 6.73 4.39
CA PHE A 21 2.80 5.90 5.11
C PHE A 21 2.18 5.27 6.36
N GLY A 22 2.38 3.97 6.51
CA GLY A 22 1.91 3.23 7.69
C GLY A 22 0.43 2.85 7.66
N ALA A 23 -0.21 2.78 6.49
CA ALA A 23 -1.60 2.35 6.38
C ALA A 23 -1.70 0.81 6.39
N PRO A 24 -2.41 0.19 7.36
CA PRO A 24 -2.48 -1.26 7.45
C PRO A 24 -3.59 -1.84 6.57
N VAL A 25 -3.28 -2.90 5.84
CA VAL A 25 -4.21 -3.75 5.11
C VAL A 25 -4.07 -5.17 5.62
N PHE A 26 -5.17 -5.90 5.71
CA PHE A 26 -5.15 -7.30 6.12
C PHE A 26 -5.75 -8.17 5.04
N ARG A 27 -4.98 -9.13 4.55
CA ARG A 27 -5.42 -10.06 3.50
C ARG A 27 -5.59 -11.44 4.08
N THR A 28 -6.79 -11.99 3.92
CA THR A 28 -7.03 -13.44 4.05
C THR A 28 -6.97 -14.05 2.65
N GLY A 29 -6.83 -15.37 2.55
CA GLY A 29 -6.72 -16.06 1.25
C GLY A 29 -7.88 -15.79 0.27
N LEU A 30 -9.01 -15.22 0.74
CA LEU A 30 -10.19 -14.95 -0.08
C LEU A 30 -10.61 -13.47 -0.12
N LYS A 31 -9.98 -12.60 0.68
CA LYS A 31 -10.48 -11.24 0.87
C LYS A 31 -9.42 -10.29 1.39
N THR A 32 -9.39 -9.09 0.82
CA THR A 32 -8.61 -7.97 1.34
C THR A 32 -9.48 -7.02 2.19
N PHE A 33 -9.01 -6.72 3.40
CA PHE A 33 -9.63 -5.79 4.33
C PHE A 33 -8.82 -4.49 4.40
N PHE A 34 -9.49 -3.39 4.07
CA PHE A 34 -8.93 -2.04 4.08
C PHE A 34 -9.25 -1.32 5.39
N PRO A 35 -8.43 -0.35 5.79
CA PRO A 35 -8.59 0.32 7.07
C PRO A 35 -9.68 1.41 7.02
N SER A 36 -10.29 1.66 8.18
CA SER A 36 -10.94 2.91 8.57
C SER A 36 -10.21 3.46 9.79
N LEU A 37 -9.92 4.76 9.80
CA LEU A 37 -9.29 5.41 10.96
C LEU A 37 -10.32 5.54 12.09
N VAL A 38 -10.00 4.99 13.26
CA VAL A 38 -10.82 5.05 14.47
C VAL A 38 -10.37 6.22 15.35
N SER A 39 -9.06 6.33 15.56
CA SER A 39 -8.47 7.41 16.35
C SER A 39 -7.06 7.72 15.89
N LEU A 40 -6.65 8.97 16.12
CA LEU A 40 -5.29 9.45 16.01
C LEU A 40 -4.98 10.21 17.30
N ASN A 41 -4.01 9.71 18.05
CA ASN A 41 -3.57 10.30 19.30
C ASN A 41 -2.12 10.73 19.17
N ARG A 42 -1.83 11.99 19.48
CA ARG A 42 -0.44 12.46 19.60
C ARG A 42 0.12 11.99 20.94
N THR A 43 1.19 11.22 20.92
CA THR A 43 1.84 10.69 22.14
C THR A 43 3.07 11.50 22.54
N GLY A 44 3.57 12.34 21.64
CA GLY A 44 4.69 13.23 21.87
C GLY A 44 4.83 14.24 20.74
N GLU A 45 5.85 15.09 20.80
CA GLU A 45 6.03 16.12 19.77
C GLU A 45 6.24 15.51 18.38
N ARG A 46 7.00 14.41 18.34
CA ARG A 46 7.42 13.68 17.14
C ARG A 46 6.87 12.26 17.07
N SER A 47 5.83 11.96 17.83
CA SER A 47 5.25 10.62 17.87
C SER A 47 3.74 10.64 18.02
N GLY A 48 3.11 9.57 17.53
CA GLY A 48 1.69 9.37 17.66
C GLY A 48 1.31 7.91 17.50
N GLU A 49 0.04 7.64 17.76
CA GLU A 49 -0.59 6.36 17.55
C GLU A 49 -1.85 6.55 16.72
N MET A 50 -2.00 5.72 15.69
CA MET A 50 -3.23 5.59 14.93
C MET A 50 -3.85 4.23 15.19
N VAL A 51 -5.16 4.19 15.41
CA VAL A 51 -5.92 2.95 15.52
C VAL A 51 -6.81 2.82 14.29
N PHE A 52 -6.67 1.70 13.60
CA PHE A 52 -7.45 1.38 12.42
C PHE A 52 -8.36 0.18 12.67
N ALA A 53 -9.62 0.31 12.28
CA ALA A 53 -10.52 -0.84 12.11
C ALA A 53 -10.31 -1.41 10.69
N LEU A 54 -10.18 -2.73 10.57
CA LEU A 54 -10.09 -3.40 9.27
C LEU A 54 -11.47 -3.87 8.83
N ASP A 55 -12.32 -2.90 8.50
CA ASP A 55 -13.77 -3.04 8.33
C ASP A 55 -14.27 -2.62 6.95
N ARG A 56 -13.35 -2.44 5.99
CA ARG A 56 -13.70 -2.10 4.61
C ARG A 56 -13.26 -3.19 3.65
N ALA A 57 -13.99 -3.40 2.55
CA ALA A 57 -13.58 -4.30 1.49
C ALA A 57 -13.97 -3.74 0.11
N LEU A 58 -13.21 -4.12 -0.92
CA LEU A 58 -13.52 -3.79 -2.30
C LEU A 58 -14.68 -4.65 -2.80
N PHE A 59 -15.67 -4.01 -3.42
CA PHE A 59 -16.75 -4.66 -4.15
C PHE A 59 -16.87 -4.07 -5.54
N TRP A 60 -17.11 -4.93 -6.52
CA TRP A 60 -17.37 -4.51 -7.89
C TRP A 60 -18.85 -4.23 -8.10
N TYR A 61 -19.15 -3.20 -8.88
CA TYR A 61 -20.50 -2.83 -9.30
C TYR A 61 -20.53 -2.69 -10.82
N ALA A 62 -21.53 -3.23 -11.50
CA ALA A 62 -21.73 -3.05 -12.94
C ALA A 62 -23.15 -2.52 -13.19
N GLY A 63 -23.28 -1.43 -13.95
CA GLY A 63 -24.58 -0.79 -14.20
C GLY A 63 -25.33 -0.39 -12.91
N GLY A 64 -24.60 0.04 -11.88
CA GLY A 64 -25.16 0.44 -10.58
C GLY A 64 -25.56 -0.71 -9.65
N LYS A 65 -25.51 -1.98 -10.11
CA LYS A 65 -25.79 -3.16 -9.28
C LYS A 65 -24.51 -3.80 -8.79
N LYS A 66 -24.53 -4.33 -7.57
CA LYS A 66 -23.40 -5.08 -7.02
C LYS A 66 -23.14 -6.30 -7.90
N ALA A 67 -21.91 -6.43 -8.39
CA ALA A 67 -21.48 -7.56 -9.20
C ALA A 67 -21.63 -8.87 -8.40
N PRO A 68 -21.97 -9.99 -9.07
CA PRO A 68 -22.00 -11.31 -8.45
C PRO A 68 -20.69 -11.62 -7.70
N ALA A 69 -20.80 -12.35 -6.58
CA ALA A 69 -19.65 -12.70 -5.74
C ALA A 69 -18.55 -13.48 -6.50
N CYS A 70 -18.92 -14.21 -7.56
CA CYS A 70 -17.96 -14.90 -8.42
C CYS A 70 -17.00 -13.93 -9.12
N LEU A 71 -17.44 -12.73 -9.54
CA LEU A 71 -16.57 -11.73 -10.13
C LEU A 71 -15.57 -11.16 -9.12
N THR A 72 -15.99 -11.00 -7.86
CA THR A 72 -15.07 -10.60 -6.79
C THR A 72 -14.02 -11.69 -6.53
N ARG A 73 -14.42 -12.98 -6.53
CA ARG A 73 -13.47 -14.10 -6.40
C ARG A 73 -12.51 -14.19 -7.58
N ILE A 74 -13.00 -14.03 -8.81
CA ILE A 74 -12.16 -14.01 -10.01
C ILE A 74 -11.17 -12.85 -9.94
N SER A 75 -11.62 -11.67 -9.54
CA SER A 75 -10.74 -10.50 -9.34
C SER A 75 -9.66 -10.75 -8.30
N GLU A 76 -9.99 -11.30 -7.13
CA GLU A 76 -9.01 -11.65 -6.08
C GLU A 76 -8.00 -12.71 -6.56
N LEU A 77 -8.46 -13.70 -7.34
CA LEU A 77 -7.60 -14.73 -7.93
C LEU A 77 -6.69 -14.16 -9.03
N LEU A 78 -7.22 -13.26 -9.86
CA LEU A 78 -6.43 -12.52 -10.85
C LEU A 78 -5.38 -11.63 -10.17
N VAL A 79 -5.72 -10.97 -9.06
CA VAL A 79 -4.75 -10.21 -8.25
C VAL A 79 -3.66 -11.14 -7.71
N GLU A 80 -4.00 -12.35 -7.25
CA GLU A 80 -2.99 -13.32 -6.79
C GLU A 80 -2.04 -13.77 -7.92
N VAL A 81 -2.58 -14.07 -9.10
CA VAL A 81 -1.80 -14.42 -10.30
C VAL A 81 -0.95 -13.24 -10.76
N PHE A 82 -1.53 -12.04 -10.75
CA PHE A 82 -0.89 -10.79 -11.10
C PHE A 82 0.32 -10.48 -10.20
N MET A 83 0.18 -10.68 -8.88
CA MET A 83 1.28 -10.49 -7.93
C MET A 83 2.38 -11.55 -8.08
N ARG A 84 2.10 -12.70 -8.70
CA ARG A 84 3.09 -13.78 -8.92
C ARG A 84 3.84 -13.69 -10.25
N HIS A 85 3.30 -13.01 -11.25
CA HIS A 85 3.87 -12.99 -12.60
C HIS A 85 4.11 -11.56 -13.13
N THR A 86 5.21 -10.96 -12.70
CA THR A 86 5.64 -9.59 -13.03
C THR A 86 5.73 -9.32 -14.53
N ALA A 87 6.18 -10.29 -15.33
CA ALA A 87 6.35 -10.18 -16.78
C ALA A 87 5.05 -9.90 -17.56
N ILE A 88 3.89 -10.29 -17.00
CA ILE A 88 2.58 -10.12 -17.63
C ILE A 88 1.69 -9.10 -16.91
N GLN A 89 2.19 -8.42 -15.88
CA GLN A 89 1.43 -7.43 -15.10
C GLN A 89 0.89 -6.29 -15.97
N ALA A 90 1.76 -5.62 -16.75
CA ALA A 90 1.34 -4.46 -17.55
C ALA A 90 0.33 -4.83 -18.68
N PRO A 91 0.50 -5.94 -19.43
CA PRO A 91 -0.53 -6.43 -20.34
C PRO A 91 -1.85 -6.79 -19.64
N LEU A 92 -1.80 -7.47 -18.48
CA LEU A 92 -2.99 -7.88 -17.75
C LEU A 92 -3.76 -6.70 -17.17
N LEU A 93 -3.08 -5.67 -16.65
CA LEU A 93 -3.73 -4.43 -16.20
C LEU A 93 -4.45 -3.73 -17.35
N LYS A 94 -3.84 -3.65 -18.54
CA LYS A 94 -4.50 -3.09 -19.72
C LYS A 94 -5.75 -3.88 -20.13
N ILE A 95 -5.69 -5.21 -20.03
CA ILE A 95 -6.84 -6.08 -20.31
C ILE A 95 -7.93 -5.89 -19.25
N HIS A 96 -7.55 -5.89 -17.97
CA HIS A 96 -8.43 -5.64 -16.83
C HIS A 96 -9.16 -4.31 -16.97
N ASP A 97 -8.44 -3.22 -17.23
CA ASP A 97 -9.02 -1.88 -17.37
C ASP A 97 -9.98 -1.80 -18.56
N ARG A 98 -9.67 -2.49 -19.67
CA ARG A 98 -10.58 -2.60 -20.82
C ARG A 98 -11.84 -3.39 -20.48
N ILE A 99 -11.73 -4.50 -19.77
CA ILE A 99 -12.88 -5.31 -19.33
C ILE A 99 -13.75 -4.50 -18.37
N LEU A 100 -13.15 -3.82 -17.39
CA LEU A 100 -13.89 -2.98 -16.45
C LEU A 100 -14.60 -1.84 -17.17
N SER A 101 -13.91 -1.17 -18.10
CA SER A 101 -14.51 -0.11 -18.91
C SER A 101 -15.68 -0.63 -19.75
N PHE A 102 -15.55 -1.80 -20.36
CA PHE A 102 -16.61 -2.43 -21.17
C PHE A 102 -17.83 -2.80 -20.32
N CYS A 103 -17.60 -3.35 -19.12
CA CYS A 103 -18.65 -3.76 -18.20
C CYS A 103 -19.25 -2.58 -17.39
N ALA A 104 -18.79 -1.34 -17.61
CA ALA A 104 -19.05 -0.19 -16.74
C ALA A 104 -18.87 -0.56 -15.26
N ALA A 105 -17.83 -1.36 -14.99
CA ALA A 105 -17.58 -1.94 -13.69
C ALA A 105 -16.75 -0.98 -12.83
N GLU A 106 -17.27 -0.62 -11.67
CA GLU A 106 -16.63 0.28 -10.71
C GLU A 106 -16.30 -0.47 -9.42
N GLY A 107 -15.06 -0.33 -8.95
CA GLY A 107 -14.64 -0.79 -7.64
C GLY A 107 -15.07 0.20 -6.56
N ARG A 108 -15.81 -0.25 -5.54
CA ARG A 108 -16.23 0.55 -4.39
C ARG A 108 -15.79 -0.08 -3.10
N ILE A 109 -15.13 0.71 -2.25
CA ILE A 109 -14.72 0.27 -0.90
C ILE A 109 -15.89 0.52 0.06
N LEU A 110 -16.51 -0.56 0.56
CA LEU A 110 -17.69 -0.50 1.41
C LEU A 110 -17.44 -1.05 2.81
N PRO A 111 -18.20 -0.62 3.83
CA PRO A 111 -18.17 -1.25 5.15
C PRO A 111 -18.57 -2.72 5.09
N VAL A 112 -17.89 -3.54 5.89
CA VAL A 112 -18.13 -4.97 6.09
C VAL A 112 -17.94 -5.32 7.56
N LEU A 113 -18.35 -6.52 7.95
CA LEU A 113 -17.96 -7.06 9.26
C LEU A 113 -16.42 -7.07 9.36
N GLY A 114 -15.89 -6.32 10.34
CA GLY A 114 -14.46 -6.09 10.46
C GLY A 114 -13.67 -7.36 10.83
N ALA A 115 -12.49 -7.49 10.24
CA ALA A 115 -11.53 -8.57 10.49
C ALA A 115 -10.74 -8.39 11.79
N GLY A 116 -10.77 -7.18 12.37
CA GLY A 116 -10.01 -6.85 13.57
C GLY A 116 -9.58 -5.39 13.58
N PHE A 117 -8.56 -5.10 14.39
CA PHE A 117 -7.97 -3.78 14.55
C PHE A 117 -6.46 -3.83 14.36
N CYS A 118 -5.88 -2.71 13.95
CA CYS A 118 -4.45 -2.50 13.92
C CYS A 118 -4.11 -1.20 14.65
N ARG A 119 -3.19 -1.28 15.61
CA ARG A 119 -2.58 -0.10 16.24
C ARG A 119 -1.24 0.15 15.56
N MET A 120 -1.06 1.35 15.02
CA MET A 120 0.17 1.79 14.38
C MET A 120 0.75 2.94 15.21
N GLY A 121 1.85 2.67 15.90
CA GLY A 121 2.68 3.70 16.51
C GLY A 121 3.70 4.22 15.50
N PHE A 122 3.97 5.51 15.54
CA PHE A 122 5.05 6.11 14.75
C PHE A 122 5.91 7.08 15.58
N HIS A 123 7.17 7.20 15.20
CA HIS A 123 8.11 8.16 15.77
C HIS A 123 9.03 8.75 14.69
N LEU A 124 9.18 10.08 14.67
CA LEU A 124 10.06 10.79 13.76
C LEU A 124 11.42 11.01 14.42
N CYS A 125 12.47 10.44 13.82
CA CYS A 125 13.85 10.56 14.28
C CYS A 125 14.73 11.09 13.14
N GLY A 126 15.02 12.40 13.16
CA GLY A 126 15.79 13.04 12.10
C GLY A 126 15.09 12.92 10.74
N GLN A 127 15.71 12.20 9.81
CA GLN A 127 15.22 11.92 8.45
C GLN A 127 14.40 10.63 8.35
N ASP A 128 14.19 9.95 9.48
CA ASP A 128 13.55 8.66 9.52
C ASP A 128 12.18 8.72 10.20
N ILE A 129 11.29 7.85 9.73
CA ILE A 129 10.02 7.55 10.37
C ILE A 129 10.02 6.08 10.76
N HIS A 130 10.00 5.81 12.06
CA HIS A 130 9.87 4.47 12.59
C HIS A 130 8.40 4.15 12.79
N PHE A 131 7.99 2.96 12.34
CA PHE A 131 6.64 2.45 12.44
C PHE A 131 6.64 1.13 13.24
N CYS A 132 5.66 1.00 14.11
CA CYS A 132 5.38 -0.24 14.84
C CYS A 132 3.88 -0.53 14.75
N MET A 133 3.53 -1.61 14.06
CA MET A 133 2.14 -2.05 13.88
C MET A 133 1.86 -3.33 14.65
N ARG A 134 0.75 -3.32 15.39
CA ARG A 134 0.24 -4.47 16.15
C ARG A 134 -1.20 -4.73 15.75
N GLY A 135 -1.43 -5.89 15.15
CA GLY A 135 -2.72 -6.41 14.75
C GLY A 135 -3.39 -7.23 15.84
N SER A 136 -4.72 -7.13 15.92
CA SER A 136 -5.57 -8.07 16.64
C SER A 136 -6.68 -8.50 15.69
N PHE A 137 -6.58 -9.72 15.18
CA PHE A 137 -7.41 -10.22 14.09
C PHE A 137 -8.27 -11.41 14.54
N LYS A 138 -9.46 -11.53 13.95
CA LYS A 138 -10.40 -12.63 14.22
C LYS A 138 -10.00 -13.92 13.50
N THR A 139 -9.13 -13.83 12.49
CA THR A 139 -8.69 -14.96 11.67
C THR A 139 -7.21 -14.84 11.37
N THR A 140 -6.60 -15.93 10.91
CA THR A 140 -5.25 -15.89 10.33
C THR A 140 -5.24 -15.21 8.97
N GLY A 141 -4.10 -14.65 8.59
CA GLY A 141 -3.93 -13.92 7.36
C GLY A 141 -2.62 -13.16 7.35
N ARG A 142 -2.46 -12.28 6.36
CA ARG A 142 -1.26 -11.49 6.14
C ARG A 142 -1.53 -10.03 6.44
N LEU A 143 -0.72 -9.45 7.32
CA LEU A 143 -0.69 -8.01 7.55
C LEU A 143 0.23 -7.37 6.51
N ILE A 144 -0.25 -6.31 5.89
CA ILE A 144 0.46 -5.55 4.86
C ILE A 144 0.48 -4.08 5.29
N ALA A 145 1.66 -3.51 5.44
CA ALA A 145 1.83 -2.08 5.66
C ALA A 145 2.06 -1.37 4.32
N LEU A 146 1.09 -0.56 3.91
CA LEU A 146 1.20 0.28 2.73
C LEU A 146 1.97 1.56 3.09
N ASN A 147 2.93 1.91 2.24
CA ASN A 147 3.78 3.08 2.34
C ASN A 147 3.84 3.76 0.98
N GLU A 148 2.83 4.57 0.70
CA GLU A 148 2.58 5.11 -0.63
C GLU A 148 2.65 6.64 -0.65
N ALA A 149 3.23 7.17 -1.72
CA ALA A 149 3.32 8.59 -2.01
C ALA A 149 2.70 8.91 -3.37
N ASP A 150 2.59 10.19 -3.68
CA ASP A 150 2.14 10.68 -4.99
C ASP A 150 3.02 10.16 -6.14
N GLY A 151 2.44 9.35 -7.02
CA GLY A 151 3.13 8.73 -8.15
C GLY A 151 3.49 9.70 -9.27
N GLU A 152 2.94 10.93 -9.28
CA GLU A 152 3.42 11.99 -10.18
C GLU A 152 4.69 12.65 -9.68
N LEU A 153 4.90 12.64 -8.36
CA LEU A 153 6.08 13.25 -7.74
C LEU A 153 7.20 12.23 -7.62
N PHE A 154 6.88 10.98 -7.31
CA PHE A 154 7.83 9.88 -7.17
C PHE A 154 7.89 9.05 -8.46
N ASP A 155 8.71 9.50 -9.39
CA ASP A 155 8.77 9.07 -10.79
C ASP A 155 9.86 8.04 -11.08
N LEU A 156 10.69 7.69 -10.11
CA LEU A 156 11.85 6.81 -10.28
C LEU A 156 11.85 5.70 -9.23
N LEU A 157 12.09 4.46 -9.67
CA LEU A 157 12.35 3.31 -8.81
C LEU A 157 13.76 2.80 -9.10
N ARG A 158 14.63 2.79 -8.09
CA ARG A 158 15.96 2.17 -8.15
C ARG A 158 15.92 0.85 -7.39
N THR A 159 16.36 -0.22 -8.03
CA THR A 159 16.61 -1.54 -7.40
C THR A 159 17.97 -2.07 -7.86
N ARG A 160 18.38 -3.25 -7.39
CA ARG A 160 19.58 -3.95 -7.90
C ARG A 160 19.56 -4.17 -9.41
N ALA A 161 18.37 -4.41 -9.97
CA ALA A 161 18.20 -4.66 -11.40
C ALA A 161 18.34 -3.39 -12.25
N GLY A 162 18.42 -2.21 -11.63
CA GLY A 162 18.62 -0.93 -12.30
C GLY A 162 17.58 0.11 -11.91
N MET A 163 17.46 1.13 -12.75
CA MET A 163 16.55 2.26 -12.54
C MET A 163 15.40 2.21 -13.55
N ARG A 164 14.18 2.27 -13.05
CA ARG A 164 12.93 2.34 -13.84
C ARG A 164 12.28 3.70 -13.62
N ARG A 165 11.67 4.26 -14.67
CA ARG A 165 11.05 5.59 -14.67
C ARG A 165 9.59 5.53 -15.12
N ASP A 166 8.75 6.31 -14.48
CA ASP A 166 7.35 6.54 -14.85
C ASP A 166 6.56 5.24 -15.08
N SER A 167 6.03 5.04 -16.29
CA SER A 167 5.21 3.89 -16.66
C SER A 167 5.99 2.57 -16.75
N SER A 168 7.32 2.62 -16.64
CA SER A 168 8.16 1.40 -16.56
C SER A 168 8.31 0.88 -15.13
N ILE A 169 7.86 1.64 -14.13
CA ILE A 169 7.76 1.14 -12.75
C ILE A 169 6.65 0.08 -12.71
N PRO A 170 6.92 -1.13 -12.18
CA PRO A 170 5.94 -2.21 -12.15
C PRO A 170 4.80 -1.88 -11.19
N ALA A 171 3.67 -2.56 -11.34
CA ALA A 171 2.56 -2.47 -10.40
C ALA A 171 2.71 -3.59 -9.35
N TRP A 172 3.60 -3.34 -8.38
CA TRP A 172 3.95 -4.21 -7.25
C TRP A 172 4.75 -5.46 -7.64
N GLU A 173 6.06 -5.27 -7.76
CA GLU A 173 7.06 -6.34 -7.91
C GLU A 173 7.74 -6.59 -6.56
N GLU A 174 7.97 -7.87 -6.23
CA GLU A 174 8.78 -8.24 -5.06
C GLU A 174 10.19 -7.70 -5.23
N ALA A 175 10.72 -7.04 -4.21
CA ALA A 175 11.98 -6.33 -4.27
C ALA A 175 12.82 -6.57 -3.01
N ASP A 176 14.12 -6.39 -3.15
CA ASP A 176 15.05 -6.36 -2.02
C ASP A 176 14.92 -5.03 -1.26
N PHE A 177 15.34 -5.02 0.02
CA PHE A 177 15.30 -3.85 0.90
C PHE A 177 16.30 -2.73 0.54
N ASP A 178 16.98 -2.83 -0.59
CA ASP A 178 17.78 -1.74 -1.17
C ASP A 178 17.03 -0.93 -2.25
N ALA A 179 15.76 -1.28 -2.48
CA ALA A 179 14.85 -0.54 -3.33
C ALA A 179 14.64 0.88 -2.80
N GLU A 180 14.70 1.86 -3.70
CA GLU A 180 14.48 3.26 -3.40
C GLU A 180 13.48 3.87 -4.38
N LEU A 181 12.49 4.56 -3.84
CA LEU A 181 11.54 5.36 -4.61
C LEU A 181 12.00 6.83 -4.58
N ARG A 182 12.24 7.42 -5.74
CA ARG A 182 12.88 8.72 -5.87
C ARG A 182 11.98 9.71 -6.59
N SER A 183 12.07 10.98 -6.18
CA SER A 183 11.43 12.11 -6.82
C SER A 183 12.49 12.99 -7.46
N SER A 184 12.55 12.98 -8.80
CA SER A 184 13.45 13.86 -9.54
C SER A 184 13.15 15.35 -9.32
N ARG A 185 11.86 15.68 -9.09
CA ARG A 185 11.37 17.05 -8.90
C ARG A 185 11.63 17.60 -7.50
N LEU A 186 11.48 16.75 -6.48
CA LEU A 186 11.66 17.17 -5.09
C LEU A 186 13.12 17.04 -4.64
N GLY A 187 13.95 16.27 -5.36
CA GLY A 187 15.33 15.98 -4.96
C GLY A 187 15.38 15.08 -3.71
N LEU A 188 14.40 14.18 -3.57
CA LEU A 188 14.25 13.30 -2.40
C LEU A 188 14.11 11.83 -2.81
N GLY A 189 14.62 10.94 -1.96
CA GLY A 189 14.44 9.49 -2.03
C GLY A 189 13.79 8.94 -0.78
N LEU A 190 13.08 7.83 -0.95
CA LEU A 190 12.43 7.04 0.10
C LEU A 190 12.99 5.62 0.05
N SER A 191 13.41 5.12 1.21
CA SER A 191 13.82 3.72 1.40
C SER A 191 13.05 3.10 2.57
N LEU A 192 12.91 1.78 2.55
CA LEU A 192 12.25 1.03 3.63
C LEU A 192 13.23 0.01 4.20
N SER A 193 13.42 0.02 5.52
CA SER A 193 14.23 -0.97 6.23
C SER A 193 13.38 -1.69 7.29
N PRO A 194 13.35 -3.03 7.32
CA PRO A 194 12.61 -3.77 8.32
C PRO A 194 13.36 -3.70 9.66
N GLU A 195 12.62 -3.71 10.77
CA GLU A 195 13.17 -3.65 12.12
C GLU A 195 12.60 -4.80 12.96
N GLY A 196 13.35 -5.23 13.98
CA GLY A 196 12.91 -6.25 14.94
C GLY A 196 13.46 -7.66 14.69
N PRO A 197 12.98 -8.66 15.45
CA PRO A 197 13.63 -9.97 15.56
C PRO A 197 13.33 -10.94 14.40
N ASP A 198 12.26 -10.72 13.62
CA ASP A 198 11.80 -11.66 12.58
C ASP A 198 11.71 -11.04 11.18
N THR A 199 12.67 -10.18 10.86
CA THR A 199 12.71 -9.49 9.56
C THR A 199 12.94 -10.41 8.37
N ARG A 200 13.40 -11.65 8.60
CA ARG A 200 13.66 -12.65 7.56
C ARG A 200 12.40 -13.11 6.82
N ASN A 201 11.25 -13.02 7.49
CA ASN A 201 9.96 -13.40 6.93
C ASN A 201 9.24 -12.24 6.25
N TYR A 202 9.83 -11.04 6.27
CA TYR A 202 9.22 -9.86 5.66
C TYR A 202 9.40 -9.92 4.16
N ARG A 203 8.34 -9.58 3.43
CA ARG A 203 8.39 -9.44 1.98
C ARG A 203 8.11 -8.00 1.60
N LEU A 204 9.03 -7.41 0.86
CA LEU A 204 8.89 -6.07 0.32
C LEU A 204 8.38 -6.16 -1.12
N TYR A 205 7.36 -5.38 -1.41
CA TYR A 205 6.90 -5.12 -2.77
C TYR A 205 7.04 -3.63 -3.03
N CYS A 206 7.43 -3.27 -4.24
CA CYS A 206 7.51 -1.87 -4.67
C CYS A 206 6.84 -1.70 -6.02
N GLY A 207 6.28 -0.52 -6.26
CA GLY A 207 5.63 -0.27 -7.54
C GLY A 207 4.92 1.04 -7.64
N ARG A 208 4.23 1.20 -8.77
CA ARG A 208 3.36 2.32 -9.10
C ARG A 208 2.10 1.80 -9.75
N GLU A 209 0.96 2.32 -9.32
CA GLU A 209 -0.32 2.10 -9.99
C GLU A 209 -0.84 3.40 -10.57
N VAL A 210 -1.27 3.35 -11.83
CA VAL A 210 -1.85 4.48 -12.55
C VAL A 210 -3.20 4.05 -13.12
N GLY A 211 -4.26 4.74 -12.71
CA GLY A 211 -5.64 4.47 -13.10
C GLY A 211 -6.53 5.70 -12.90
N ARG A 212 -7.83 5.55 -13.09
CA ARG A 212 -8.79 6.67 -13.01
C ARG A 212 -8.87 7.20 -11.57
N GLY A 213 -8.20 8.33 -11.31
CA GLY A 213 -8.12 8.94 -9.97
C GLY A 213 -7.13 8.27 -9.02
N LEU A 214 -6.26 7.40 -9.54
CA LEU A 214 -5.28 6.62 -8.79
C LEU A 214 -3.91 6.86 -9.43
N ASN A 215 -2.99 7.53 -8.74
CA ASN A 215 -1.61 7.67 -9.19
C ASN A 215 -0.69 7.72 -7.98
N TRP A 216 -0.30 6.54 -7.50
CA TRP A 216 0.61 6.41 -6.36
C TRP A 216 1.76 5.49 -6.71
N ALA A 217 2.88 5.74 -6.03
CA ALA A 217 4.03 4.86 -6.03
C ALA A 217 4.47 4.61 -4.58
N GLY A 218 5.01 3.44 -4.29
CA GLY A 218 5.30 3.11 -2.90
C GLY A 218 5.87 1.73 -2.66
N PHE A 219 5.85 1.39 -1.38
CA PHE A 219 6.27 0.12 -0.83
C PHE A 219 5.10 -0.54 -0.10
N ALA A 220 5.00 -1.86 -0.20
CA ALA A 220 4.13 -2.68 0.63
C ALA A 220 4.99 -3.68 1.37
N LEU A 221 4.98 -3.61 2.70
CA LEU A 221 5.69 -4.54 3.56
C LEU A 221 4.72 -5.57 4.10
N ALA A 222 4.93 -6.83 3.75
CA ALA A 222 4.02 -7.91 4.08
C ALA A 222 4.62 -8.90 5.07
N HIS A 223 3.82 -9.36 6.03
CA HIS A 223 4.20 -10.38 7.00
C HIS A 223 2.99 -11.20 7.47
N GLU A 224 3.23 -12.46 7.83
CA GLU A 224 2.16 -13.38 8.25
C GLU A 224 1.82 -13.28 9.75
N GLN A 225 2.71 -12.67 10.55
CA GLN A 225 2.42 -12.42 11.96
C GLN A 225 1.66 -11.10 12.13
N PRO A 226 0.92 -10.93 13.25
CA PRO A 226 0.19 -9.70 13.55
C PRO A 226 1.11 -8.54 13.99
N TYR A 227 2.38 -8.57 13.62
CA TYR A 227 3.37 -7.56 14.00
C TYR A 227 4.24 -7.18 12.81
N LEU A 228 4.38 -5.87 12.61
CA LEU A 228 5.34 -5.26 11.68
C LEU A 228 6.10 -4.14 12.39
N SER A 229 7.42 -4.11 12.26
CA SER A 229 8.24 -2.97 12.65
C SER A 229 9.20 -2.62 11.52
N TYR A 230 9.28 -1.36 11.17
CA TYR A 230 10.13 -0.92 10.06
C TYR A 230 10.36 0.60 10.12
N ARG A 231 11.33 1.05 9.35
CA ARG A 231 11.71 2.45 9.18
C ARG A 231 11.54 2.86 7.73
N ILE A 232 11.00 4.05 7.51
CA ILE A 232 11.08 4.76 6.23
C ILE A 232 12.13 5.84 6.35
N GLY A 233 13.19 5.76 5.55
CA GLY A 233 14.20 6.80 5.45
C GLY A 233 13.86 7.80 4.36
N ILE A 234 14.01 9.09 4.63
CA ILE A 234 13.79 10.18 3.69
C ILE A 234 15.13 10.90 3.47
N HIS A 235 15.75 10.71 2.31
CA HIS A 235 17.11 11.20 2.05
C HIS A 235 17.14 12.15 0.84
N PRO A 236 18.08 13.12 0.81
CA PRO A 236 18.35 13.90 -0.40
C PRO A 236 18.90 13.00 -1.52
N LEU A 237 18.73 13.44 -2.78
CA LEU A 237 19.30 12.81 -3.98
C LEU A 237 20.62 13.45 -4.40
#